data_AF-A0A444K931-F1
#
_entry.id   AF-A0A444K931-F1
#
_cell.length_a   1.000
_cell.length_b   1.000
_cell.length_c   1.000
_cell.angle_alpha   90.00
_cell.angle_beta   90.00
_cell.angle_gamma   90.00
#
_symmetry.space_group_name_H-M   'P 1'
#
loop_
_entity.id
_entity.type
_entity.pdbx_description
1 polymer ?
#
loop_
_entity_poly.entity_id
_entity_poly.type
_entity_poly.pdbx_seq_one_letter_code
_entity_poly.pdbx_strand_id
1 'polypeptide(L)'
;PLANRYGALRFALFFGATGLAAVALFFALHPLEQTPLVGASGAISGMMGAAARYGFRVDRSSGHAAFAGAPLPIGAVLRSRGVMTFLGVWMVINLVTGLVGFAPGIDGQIAWEAHIGGFVAGFFGVRVFDRRDRTP
;
A
#
# COMPACT_ATOMS: atom_id res chain seq x y z
N PRO A 1 9.95 1.86 8.65
CA PRO A 1 9.04 1.17 9.61
C PRO A 1 8.66 -0.26 9.23
N LEU A 2 8.06 -0.51 8.05
CA LEU A 2 7.70 -1.87 7.61
C LEU A 2 8.91 -2.80 7.48
N ALA A 3 9.97 -2.37 6.81
CA ALA A 3 11.20 -3.17 6.66
C ALA A 3 11.80 -3.58 8.02
N ASN A 4 11.82 -2.66 8.99
CA ASN A 4 12.32 -2.91 10.34
C ASN A 4 11.41 -3.89 11.12
N ARG A 5 10.10 -3.89 10.87
CA ARG A 5 9.15 -4.84 11.48
C ARG A 5 9.25 -6.24 10.86
N TYR A 6 9.36 -6.32 9.53
CA TYR A 6 9.31 -7.62 8.82
C TYR A 6 10.69 -8.29 8.75
N GLY A 7 11.75 -7.49 8.75
CA GLY A 7 13.09 -7.90 8.31
C GLY A 7 13.18 -7.90 6.78
N ALA A 8 14.41 -7.83 6.26
CA ALA A 8 14.68 -7.62 4.83
C ALA A 8 13.97 -8.63 3.90
N LEU A 9 14.05 -9.93 4.20
CA LEU A 9 13.48 -10.97 3.35
C LEU A 9 11.95 -10.88 3.25
N ARG A 10 11.25 -10.81 4.39
CA ARG A 10 9.78 -10.69 4.39
C ARG A 10 9.31 -9.37 3.79
N PHE A 11 10.08 -8.30 4.00
CA PHE A 11 9.81 -7.03 3.35
C PHE A 11 9.93 -7.12 1.83
N ALA A 12 10.99 -7.76 1.30
CA ALA A 12 11.16 -7.97 -0.13
C ALA A 12 10.04 -8.83 -0.73
N LEU A 13 9.64 -9.91 -0.05
CA LEU A 13 8.51 -10.74 -0.47
C LEU A 13 7.18 -9.96 -0.43
N PHE A 14 6.94 -9.18 0.62
CA PHE A 14 5.75 -8.34 0.72
C PHE A 14 5.71 -7.29 -0.38
N PHE A 15 6.83 -6.63 -0.65
CA PHE A 15 6.98 -5.64 -1.72
C PHE A 15 6.73 -6.27 -3.10
N GLY A 16 7.30 -7.45 -3.35
CA GLY A 16 7.04 -8.21 -4.58
C GLY A 16 5.58 -8.61 -4.72
N ALA A 17 4.95 -9.11 -3.64
CA ALA A 17 3.56 -9.53 -3.64
C ALA A 17 2.59 -8.35 -3.91
N THR A 18 2.80 -7.19 -3.28
CA THR A 18 1.97 -6.00 -3.55
C THR A 18 2.20 -5.43 -4.94
N GLY A 19 3.44 -5.50 -5.45
CA GLY A 19 3.76 -5.16 -6.84
C GLY A 19 3.05 -6.07 -7.85
N LEU A 20 3.09 -7.39 -7.64
CA LEU A 20 2.38 -8.35 -8.49
C LEU A 20 0.86 -8.13 -8.46
N ALA A 21 0.29 -7.85 -7.29
CA ALA A 21 -1.14 -7.54 -7.17
C ALA A 21 -1.51 -6.23 -7.88
N ALA A 22 -0.64 -5.21 -7.83
CA ALA A 22 -0.82 -3.98 -8.58
C ALA A 22 -0.86 -4.22 -10.09
N VAL A 23 0.11 -4.98 -10.61
CA VAL A 23 0.17 -5.35 -12.03
C VAL A 23 -1.03 -6.20 -12.44
N ALA A 24 -1.40 -7.18 -11.61
CA ALA A 24 -2.53 -8.06 -11.88
C ALA A 24 -3.86 -7.29 -11.98
N LEU A 25 -4.09 -6.31 -11.09
CA LEU A 25 -5.30 -5.48 -11.17
C LEU A 25 -5.30 -4.61 -12.43
N PHE A 26 -4.16 -3.97 -12.76
CA PHE A 26 -4.06 -3.16 -13.97
C PHE A 26 -4.32 -4.00 -15.23
N PHE A 27 -3.68 -5.17 -15.33
CA PHE A 27 -3.87 -6.09 -16.45
C PHE A 27 -5.32 -6.58 -16.58
N ALA A 28 -6.00 -6.83 -15.46
CA ALA A 28 -7.40 -7.25 -15.47
C ALA A 28 -8.35 -6.15 -15.97
N LEU A 29 -8.04 -4.88 -15.71
CA LEU A 29 -8.84 -3.72 -16.15
C LEU A 29 -8.50 -3.29 -17.58
N HIS A 30 -7.24 -3.44 -17.97
CA HIS A 30 -6.70 -2.97 -19.25
C HIS A 30 -5.95 -4.09 -20.01
N PRO A 31 -6.61 -5.21 -20.35
CA PRO A 31 -5.93 -6.39 -20.91
C PRO A 31 -5.41 -6.19 -22.35
N LEU A 32 -5.92 -5.18 -23.05
CA LEU A 32 -5.55 -4.85 -24.44
C LEU A 32 -4.58 -3.66 -24.53
N GLU A 33 -4.23 -3.07 -23.38
CA GLU A 33 -3.34 -1.90 -23.32
C GLU A 33 -1.91 -2.30 -23.71
N GLN A 34 -1.38 -1.63 -24.71
CA GLN A 34 -0.02 -1.90 -25.22
C GLN A 34 1.02 -1.00 -24.58
N THR A 35 0.59 0.03 -23.85
CA THR A 35 1.49 0.93 -23.13
C THR A 35 2.14 0.18 -21.97
N PRO A 36 3.48 0.15 -21.88
CA PRO A 36 4.16 -0.58 -20.82
C PRO A 36 3.86 0.02 -19.45
N LEU A 37 3.34 -0.80 -18.54
CA LEU A 37 3.21 -0.44 -17.13
C LEU A 37 4.59 -0.49 -16.46
N VAL A 38 5.10 0.67 -16.04
CA VAL A 38 6.39 0.79 -15.35
C VAL A 38 6.22 1.56 -14.05
N GLY A 39 6.69 1.00 -12.94
CA GLY A 39 6.80 1.74 -11.69
C GLY A 39 6.80 0.88 -10.43
N ALA A 40 7.59 1.30 -9.43
CA ALA A 40 7.56 0.75 -8.08
C ALA A 40 6.37 1.28 -7.24
N SER A 41 5.65 2.28 -7.74
CA SER A 41 4.61 3.02 -7.01
C SER A 41 3.42 2.13 -6.59
N GLY A 42 3.08 1.10 -7.36
CA GLY A 42 2.08 0.10 -6.96
C GLY A 42 2.48 -0.64 -5.68
N ALA A 43 3.71 -1.13 -5.62
CA ALA A 43 4.23 -1.79 -4.41
C ALA A 43 4.32 -0.83 -3.22
N ILE A 44 4.72 0.43 -3.46
CA ILE A 44 4.73 1.50 -2.45
C ILE A 44 3.32 1.79 -1.93
N SER A 45 2.32 1.82 -2.80
CA SER A 45 0.92 1.96 -2.39
C SER A 45 0.50 0.82 -1.47
N GLY A 46 0.96 -0.40 -1.72
CA GLY A 46 0.78 -1.53 -0.80
C GLY A 46 1.44 -1.34 0.57
N MET A 47 2.64 -0.74 0.61
CA MET A 47 3.26 -0.38 1.88
C MET A 47 2.42 0.66 2.65
N MET A 48 1.80 1.62 1.96
CA MET A 48 0.91 2.58 2.59
C MET A 48 -0.39 1.93 3.11
N GLY A 49 -0.96 0.99 2.37
CA GLY A 49 -2.10 0.19 2.83
C GLY A 49 -1.76 -0.62 4.09
N ALA A 50 -0.59 -1.26 4.13
CA ALA A 50 -0.11 -1.94 5.33
C ALA A 50 0.13 -0.97 6.50
N ALA A 51 0.73 0.20 6.25
CA ALA A 51 0.96 1.21 7.28
C ALA A 51 -0.35 1.71 7.92
N ALA A 52 -1.40 1.89 7.12
CA ALA A 52 -2.74 2.25 7.60
C ALA A 52 -3.30 1.18 8.57
N ARG A 53 -3.00 -0.10 8.34
CA ARG A 53 -3.41 -1.20 9.23
C ARG A 53 -2.65 -1.23 10.54
N TYR A 54 -1.44 -0.69 10.59
CA TYR A 54 -0.74 -0.42 11.86
C TYR A 54 -1.22 0.87 12.53
N GLY A 55 -2.19 1.57 11.93
CA GLY A 55 -2.66 2.87 12.42
C GLY A 55 -1.57 3.92 12.46
N PHE A 56 -0.53 3.78 11.63
CA PHE A 56 0.67 4.62 11.64
C PHE A 56 1.40 4.67 12.99
N ARG A 57 1.18 3.68 13.86
CA ARG A 57 1.83 3.59 15.16
C ARG A 57 3.28 3.13 14.99
N VAL A 58 4.22 4.06 15.08
CA VAL A 58 5.64 3.79 14.95
C VAL A 58 6.29 3.81 16.33
N ASP A 59 6.93 2.71 16.72
CA ASP A 59 7.84 2.67 17.86
C ASP A 59 9.27 3.00 17.38
N ARG A 60 9.97 3.79 18.19
CA ARG A 60 11.36 4.22 17.96
C ARG A 60 12.28 3.89 19.16
N SER A 61 11.76 3.19 20.17
CA SER A 61 12.47 2.88 21.42
C SER A 61 13.77 2.09 21.21
N SER A 62 13.83 1.24 20.19
CA SER A 62 14.99 0.37 19.89
C SER A 62 16.03 0.99 18.95
N GLY A 63 16.02 2.32 18.78
CA GLY A 63 16.92 3.04 17.88
C GLY A 63 16.55 2.95 16.39
N HIS A 64 15.55 2.15 16.03
CA HIS A 64 15.04 2.01 14.66
C HIS A 64 13.52 2.20 14.64
N ALA A 65 13.02 2.99 13.68
CA ALA A 65 11.58 3.18 13.52
C ALA A 65 10.92 1.90 12.98
N ALA A 66 10.10 1.22 13.77
CA ALA A 66 9.33 0.03 13.40
C ALA A 66 7.84 0.24 13.69
N PHE A 67 6.95 -0.44 12.95
CA PHE A 67 5.53 -0.38 13.30
C PHE A 67 5.27 -1.20 14.58
N ALA A 68 4.43 -0.65 15.47
CA ALA A 68 4.21 -1.16 16.81
C ALA A 68 2.87 -1.89 16.94
N GLY A 69 2.88 -3.00 17.67
CA GLY A 69 1.69 -3.79 17.96
C GLY A 69 1.12 -4.52 16.74
N ALA A 70 0.06 -5.29 16.98
CA ALA A 70 -0.60 -6.06 15.92
C ALA A 70 -1.38 -5.15 14.95
N PRO A 71 -1.51 -5.54 13.66
CA PRO A 71 -2.37 -4.86 12.70
C PRO A 71 -3.82 -4.76 13.21
N LEU A 72 -4.32 -3.53 13.30
CA LEU A 72 -5.65 -3.18 13.79
C LEU A 72 -6.73 -4.06 13.13
N PRO A 73 -7.77 -4.54 13.83
CA PRO A 73 -8.92 -5.14 13.15
C PRO A 73 -9.66 -4.10 12.29
N ILE A 74 -10.37 -4.56 11.26
CA ILE A 74 -11.07 -3.66 10.32
C ILE A 74 -12.02 -2.72 11.07
N GLY A 75 -12.78 -3.22 12.05
CA GLY A 75 -13.63 -2.38 12.89
C GLY A 75 -12.88 -1.30 13.69
N ALA A 76 -11.61 -1.52 14.06
CA ALA A 76 -10.79 -0.49 14.70
C ALA A 76 -10.24 0.53 13.68
N VAL A 77 -9.93 0.09 12.46
CA VAL A 77 -9.57 0.99 11.36
C VAL A 77 -10.73 1.95 11.06
N LEU A 78 -11.94 1.43 10.89
CA LEU A 78 -13.14 2.22 10.60
C LEU A 78 -13.48 3.25 11.68
N ARG A 79 -13.09 2.99 12.94
CA ARG A 79 -13.30 3.93 14.06
C ARG A 79 -12.15 4.91 14.25
N SER A 80 -11.00 4.68 13.62
CA SER A 80 -9.84 5.55 13.74
C SER A 80 -9.95 6.71 12.76
N ARG A 81 -10.28 7.90 13.26
CA ARG A 81 -10.38 9.12 12.45
C ARG A 81 -9.12 9.36 11.61
N GLY A 82 -7.94 9.28 12.22
CA GLY A 82 -6.68 9.52 11.52
C GLY A 82 -6.44 8.54 10.36
N VAL A 83 -6.74 7.25 10.57
CA VAL A 83 -6.60 6.25 9.51
C VAL A 83 -7.63 6.47 8.41
N MET A 84 -8.90 6.70 8.76
CA MET A 84 -9.96 6.94 7.77
C MET A 84 -9.72 8.22 6.96
N THR A 85 -9.23 9.29 7.58
CA THR A 85 -8.80 10.51 6.87
C THR A 85 -7.69 10.18 5.87
N PHE A 86 -6.68 9.43 6.30
CA PHE A 86 -5.60 9.01 5.40
C PHE A 86 -6.14 8.16 4.22
N LEU A 87 -6.99 7.16 4.49
CA LEU A 87 -7.58 6.32 3.45
C LEU A 87 -8.38 7.15 2.45
N GLY A 88 -9.19 8.08 2.94
CA GLY A 88 -9.99 8.98 2.12
C GLY A 88 -9.13 9.88 1.24
N VAL A 89 -8.17 10.60 1.84
CA VAL A 89 -7.25 11.50 1.11
C VAL A 89 -6.43 10.72 0.09
N TRP A 90 -5.89 9.56 0.46
CA TRP A 90 -5.11 8.72 -0.44
C TRP A 90 -5.93 8.27 -1.65
N MET A 91 -7.18 7.88 -1.44
CA MET A 91 -8.06 7.45 -2.53
C MET A 91 -8.44 8.64 -3.42
N VAL A 92 -8.78 9.79 -2.84
CA VAL A 92 -9.06 11.02 -3.59
C VAL A 92 -7.88 11.41 -4.47
N ILE A 93 -6.65 11.40 -3.94
CA ILE A 93 -5.45 11.71 -4.72
C ILE A 93 -5.31 10.74 -5.92
N ASN A 94 -5.48 9.43 -5.71
CA ASN A 94 -5.40 8.46 -6.80
C ASN A 94 -6.46 8.70 -7.89
N LEU A 95 -7.70 8.99 -7.50
CA LEU A 95 -8.78 9.30 -8.44
C LEU A 95 -8.49 10.59 -9.22
N VAL A 96 -8.01 11.65 -8.54
CA VAL A 96 -7.63 12.91 -9.18
C VAL A 96 -6.49 12.68 -10.16
N THR A 97 -5.48 11.88 -9.79
CA THR A 97 -4.39 11.51 -10.68
C THR A 97 -4.89 10.80 -11.95
N GLY A 98 -5.85 9.89 -11.83
CA GLY A 98 -6.51 9.26 -12.98
C GLY A 98 -7.25 10.28 -13.85
N LEU A 99 -8.00 11.20 -13.24
CA LEU A 99 -8.76 12.22 -13.97
C LEU A 99 -7.86 13.22 -14.72
N VAL A 100 -6.76 13.65 -14.10
CA VAL A 100 -5.77 14.55 -14.71
C VAL A 100 -5.10 13.88 -15.92
N GLY A 101 -4.97 12.56 -15.93
CA GLY A 101 -4.46 11.80 -17.07
C GLY A 101 -5.28 11.93 -18.37
N PHE A 102 -6.51 12.45 -18.30
CA PHE A 102 -7.35 12.74 -19.47
C PHE A 102 -7.24 14.21 -19.94
N ALA A 103 -6.46 15.05 -19.27
CA ALA A 103 -6.30 16.45 -19.66
C ALA A 103 -5.48 16.57 -20.97
N PRO A 104 -5.92 17.41 -21.93
CA PRO A 104 -5.19 17.61 -23.18
C PRO A 104 -3.75 18.11 -22.93
N GLY A 105 -2.77 17.50 -23.61
CA GLY A 105 -1.37 17.90 -23.54
C GLY A 105 -0.56 17.30 -22.38
N ILE A 106 -1.13 16.34 -21.63
CA ILE A 106 -0.38 15.54 -20.66
C ILE A 106 -0.02 14.19 -21.29
N ASP A 107 1.24 14.02 -21.66
CA ASP A 107 1.77 12.75 -22.16
C ASP A 107 2.21 11.85 -20.99
N GLY A 108 1.75 10.60 -20.99
CA GLY A 108 2.06 9.60 -19.96
C GLY A 108 0.95 9.46 -18.92
N GLN A 109 0.03 8.52 -19.15
CA GLN A 109 -1.01 8.21 -18.18
C GLN A 109 -0.44 7.49 -16.96
N ILE A 110 -0.79 7.98 -15.78
CA ILE A 110 -0.42 7.33 -14.52
C ILE A 110 -1.41 6.19 -14.28
N ALA A 111 -0.90 4.97 -14.18
CA ALA A 111 -1.67 3.76 -13.86
C ALA A 111 -2.17 3.75 -12.40
N TRP A 112 -3.06 4.67 -12.06
CA TRP A 112 -3.60 4.87 -10.72
C TRP A 112 -4.36 3.62 -10.22
N GLU A 113 -4.93 2.81 -11.11
CA GLU A 113 -5.56 1.55 -10.76
C GLU A 113 -4.54 0.55 -10.18
N ALA A 114 -3.30 0.56 -10.68
CA ALA A 114 -2.22 -0.25 -10.12
C ALA A 114 -1.91 0.17 -8.67
N HIS A 115 -1.98 1.47 -8.37
CA HIS A 115 -1.82 1.95 -6.99
C HIS A 115 -2.93 1.42 -6.07
N ILE A 116 -4.18 1.37 -6.55
CA ILE A 116 -5.31 0.82 -5.80
C ILE A 116 -5.09 -0.67 -5.54
N GLY A 117 -4.69 -1.44 -6.55
CA GLY A 117 -4.44 -2.87 -6.43
C GLY A 117 -3.35 -3.17 -5.41
N GLY A 118 -2.22 -2.46 -5.51
CA GLY A 118 -1.15 -2.54 -4.53
C GLY A 118 -1.63 -2.18 -3.13
N PHE A 119 -2.34 -1.06 -2.98
CA PHE A 119 -2.88 -0.58 -1.71
C PHE A 119 -3.77 -1.61 -1.02
N VAL A 120 -4.76 -2.14 -1.75
CA VAL A 120 -5.72 -3.14 -1.25
C VAL A 120 -4.97 -4.42 -0.85
N ALA A 121 -4.07 -4.91 -1.70
CA ALA A 121 -3.25 -6.08 -1.40
C ALA A 121 -2.41 -5.89 -0.13
N GLY A 122 -1.81 -4.71 0.04
CA GLY A 122 -1.04 -4.39 1.23
C GLY A 122 -1.90 -4.26 2.49
N PHE A 123 -3.08 -3.63 2.38
CA PHE A 123 -4.01 -3.44 3.48
C PHE A 123 -4.57 -4.77 4.02
N PHE A 124 -4.99 -5.67 3.14
CA PHE A 124 -5.53 -6.98 3.56
C PHE A 124 -4.44 -8.03 3.81
N GLY A 125 -3.36 -8.01 3.03
CA GLY A 125 -2.26 -8.97 3.11
C GLY A 125 -1.29 -8.73 4.27
N VAL A 126 -1.34 -7.57 4.93
CA VAL A 126 -0.41 -7.17 6.02
C VAL A 126 -0.20 -8.27 7.07
N ARG A 127 -1.25 -9.02 7.44
CA ARG A 127 -1.19 -10.01 8.52
C ARG A 127 -0.42 -11.27 8.17
N VAL A 128 -0.33 -11.61 6.89
CA VAL A 128 0.37 -12.82 6.42
C VAL A 128 1.88 -12.65 6.57
N PHE A 129 2.36 -11.43 6.40
CA PHE A 129 3.79 -11.09 6.45
C PHE A 129 4.23 -10.54 7.81
N ASP A 130 3.28 -10.31 8.72
CA ASP A 130 3.58 -9.79 10.04
C ASP A 130 4.35 -10.81 10.88
N ARG A 131 5.50 -10.38 11.41
CA ARG A 131 6.13 -11.12 12.50
C ARG A 131 5.30 -10.82 13.74
N ARG A 132 4.63 -11.83 14.28
CA ARG A 132 4.17 -11.77 15.67
C ARG A 132 5.41 -11.47 16.50
N ASP A 133 5.47 -10.28 17.07
CA ASP A 133 6.48 -9.95 18.06
C ASP A 133 6.38 -11.03 19.14
N ARG A 134 7.44 -11.85 19.28
CA ARG A 134 7.60 -12.73 20.43
C ARG A 134 7.98 -11.82 21.59
N THR A 135 7.02 -11.13 22.17
CA THR A 135 7.19 -10.68 23.54
C THR A 135 6.76 -11.84 24.44
N PRO A 136 7.65 -12.34 25.31
CA PRO A 136 7.31 -13.35 26.31
C PRO A 136 6.23 -12.85 27.28
#